data_AF-T1EFS3-F1
#
_entry.id   AF-T1EFS3-F1
#
_cell.length_a   1.000
_cell.length_b   1.000
_cell.length_c   1.000
_cell.angle_alpha   90.00
_cell.angle_beta   90.00
_cell.angle_gamma   90.00
#
_symmetry.space_group_name_H-M   'P 1'
#
loop_
_entity.id
_entity.type
_entity.pdbx_description
1 polymer ?
#
loop_
_entity_poly.entity_id
_entity_poly.type
_entity_poly.pdbx_seq_one_letter_code
_entity_poly.pdbx_strand_id
1 'polypeptide(L)'
;MAALLDLEHFDLKNTGDLVQQTAAFLWLHKGDEYKDLYKKVTGLRVANELFHRITQKDDIEQLQAQCIRDVADYVKKHPKATESELVREITKLVKEFKAKVLKEHDAGVNVLAMNDEETVLATGGDDNAVRLWSVSGDAETECLALLDGHTGYVNCLTFDDIYLISGSADKSIHKWNITSFKCDLVFQSHKSVVNRLIVSGDYLFSSSYDQTAIKWDFNTGECLTVYTGHRLGVYPLAFIPGGTSRSTDYHYNDYRGDILVTGSSDHTAIMWKVGSGKVLFMLEGHSGGITCLALDDAAKNIFTGSMDKTIRCWSVDGGEMIRMFEGHSNSVICMIVKGKLMYSGSSDRTGKSWIIEFGDSTRTYHGHEHTVTCIKYDDGTVFTGCGDGIVRCFDSKAGTLKRTLAGHTLAVNSILIKGEKLFSGSNDGTLRIWDISDMTDETAFASEQKRKKKVEKTVKDKSNSDHRQQHAAQTSNKSRNNDKITIEDDF
;
A
#
# COMPACT_ATOMS: atom_id res chain seq x y z
N MET A 1 40.97 4.99 -19.53
CA MET A 1 40.52 3.59 -19.47
C MET A 1 40.11 3.18 -18.06
N ALA A 2 40.90 3.39 -17.00
CA ALA A 2 40.44 3.13 -15.63
C ALA A 2 39.36 4.13 -15.12
N ALA A 3 39.25 5.32 -15.72
CA ALA A 3 38.20 6.29 -15.40
C ALA A 3 36.89 6.11 -16.22
N LEU A 4 36.75 5.02 -16.99
CA LEU A 4 35.62 4.79 -17.91
C LEU A 4 34.78 3.55 -17.57
N LEU A 5 35.10 2.89 -16.44
CA LEU A 5 34.35 1.74 -15.91
C LEU A 5 33.29 2.14 -14.86
N ASP A 6 33.26 3.41 -14.42
CA ASP A 6 32.18 3.97 -13.61
C ASP A 6 31.18 4.71 -14.50
N LEU A 7 30.31 3.95 -15.18
CA LEU A 7 29.19 4.48 -15.97
C LEU A 7 27.90 4.62 -15.13
N GLU A 8 27.95 4.46 -13.81
CA GLU A 8 26.78 4.57 -12.95
C GLU A 8 26.49 5.99 -12.43
N HIS A 9 27.34 7.00 -12.69
CA HIS A 9 27.23 8.32 -12.02
C HIS A 9 27.32 9.55 -12.96
N PHE A 10 27.11 9.42 -14.27
CA PHE A 10 27.18 10.57 -15.18
C PHE A 10 25.81 11.16 -15.53
N ASP A 11 25.67 12.46 -15.26
CA ASP A 11 24.54 13.31 -15.65
C ASP A 11 24.42 13.36 -17.18
N LEU A 12 23.31 12.82 -17.69
CA LEU A 12 23.02 12.60 -19.11
C LEU A 12 22.63 13.88 -19.88
N LYS A 13 22.62 15.06 -19.24
CA LYS A 13 22.15 16.29 -19.88
C LYS A 13 23.08 16.86 -20.96
N ASN A 14 24.38 16.59 -20.94
CA ASN A 14 25.35 17.28 -21.82
C ASN A 14 26.45 16.40 -22.46
N THR A 15 26.43 15.08 -22.30
CA THR A 15 27.56 14.20 -22.69
C THR A 15 27.23 13.16 -23.76
N GLY A 16 25.98 13.10 -24.25
CA GLY A 16 25.56 12.13 -25.27
C GLY A 16 26.37 12.22 -26.57
N ASP A 17 26.68 13.43 -27.03
CA ASP A 17 27.47 13.64 -28.25
C ASP A 17 28.93 13.20 -28.09
N LEU A 18 29.53 13.41 -26.91
CA LEU A 18 30.94 13.08 -26.68
C LEU A 18 31.15 11.57 -26.56
N VAL A 19 30.24 10.87 -25.89
CA VAL A 19 30.27 9.40 -25.77
C VAL A 19 30.02 8.74 -27.14
N GLN A 20 29.15 9.32 -27.96
CA GLN A 20 28.83 8.82 -29.29
C GLN A 20 29.97 9.08 -30.29
N GLN A 21 30.58 10.27 -30.29
CA GLN A 21 31.76 10.57 -31.09
C GLN A 21 32.94 9.67 -30.70
N THR A 22 33.11 9.38 -29.41
CA THR A 22 34.15 8.49 -28.91
C THR A 22 33.88 7.03 -29.29
N ALA A 23 32.64 6.55 -29.21
CA ALA A 23 32.26 5.20 -29.63
C ALA A 23 32.33 5.01 -31.16
N ALA A 24 31.97 6.04 -31.94
CA ALA A 24 32.11 6.05 -33.40
C ALA A 24 33.59 6.05 -33.81
N PHE A 25 34.41 6.88 -33.15
CA PHE A 25 35.87 6.93 -33.37
C PHE A 25 36.54 5.61 -33.02
N LEU A 26 36.15 4.97 -31.91
CA LEU A 26 36.64 3.65 -31.51
C LEU A 26 36.22 2.55 -32.50
N TRP A 27 35.00 2.59 -33.04
CA TRP A 27 34.57 1.63 -34.07
C TRP A 27 35.34 1.81 -35.39
N LEU A 28 35.53 3.06 -35.84
CA LEU A 28 36.28 3.41 -37.05
C LEU A 28 37.77 3.01 -36.98
N HIS A 29 38.39 3.04 -35.79
CA HIS A 29 39.82 2.75 -35.62
C HIS A 29 40.16 1.38 -35.03
N LYS A 30 39.25 0.72 -34.30
CA LYS A 30 39.51 -0.58 -33.63
C LYS A 30 38.60 -1.73 -34.08
N GLY A 31 37.69 -1.50 -35.04
CA GLY A 31 36.96 -2.57 -35.71
C GLY A 31 35.89 -3.26 -34.85
N ASP A 32 35.59 -4.52 -35.17
CA ASP A 32 34.40 -5.25 -34.71
C ASP A 32 34.27 -5.43 -33.17
N GLU A 33 35.34 -5.24 -32.39
CA GLU A 33 35.30 -5.28 -30.91
C GLU A 33 34.37 -4.22 -30.29
N TYR A 34 34.18 -3.07 -30.95
CA TYR A 34 33.40 -1.94 -30.42
C TYR A 34 32.04 -1.78 -31.12
N LYS A 35 31.67 -2.71 -32.02
CA LYS A 35 30.42 -2.70 -32.79
C LYS A 35 29.19 -2.88 -31.91
N ASP A 36 29.28 -3.72 -30.87
CA ASP A 36 28.19 -3.92 -29.92
C ASP A 36 28.00 -2.72 -28.97
N LEU A 37 29.09 -2.02 -28.64
CA LEU A 37 29.03 -0.77 -27.89
C LEU A 37 28.35 0.32 -28.73
N TYR A 38 28.74 0.46 -30.01
CA TYR A 38 28.12 1.40 -30.95
C TYR A 38 26.62 1.11 -31.18
N LYS A 39 26.23 -0.16 -31.36
CA LYS A 39 24.82 -0.59 -31.47
C LYS A 39 24.01 -0.31 -30.19
N LYS A 40 24.59 -0.53 -29.01
CA LYS A 40 23.96 -0.17 -27.73
C LYS A 40 23.72 1.33 -27.62
N VAL A 41 24.73 2.16 -27.93
CA VAL A 41 24.64 3.63 -27.83
C VAL A 41 23.68 4.22 -28.86
N THR A 42 23.66 3.70 -30.09
CA THR A 42 22.72 4.14 -31.15
C THR A 42 21.29 3.68 -30.91
N GLY A 43 21.08 2.45 -30.39
CA GLY A 43 19.75 1.98 -29.97
C GLY A 43 19.17 2.82 -28.82
N LEU A 44 20.00 3.19 -27.83
CA LEU A 44 19.61 4.12 -26.77
C LEU A 44 19.28 5.52 -27.32
N ARG A 45 20.02 6.04 -28.30
CA ARG A 45 19.73 7.35 -28.90
C ARG A 45 18.44 7.37 -29.71
N VAL A 46 18.20 6.37 -30.56
CA VAL A 46 16.95 6.27 -31.34
C VAL A 46 15.76 6.10 -30.39
N ALA A 47 15.91 5.27 -29.36
CA ALA A 47 14.92 5.17 -28.29
C ALA A 47 14.71 6.52 -27.60
N ASN A 48 15.78 7.26 -27.25
CA ASN A 48 15.69 8.54 -26.55
C ASN A 48 15.12 9.67 -27.43
N GLU A 49 15.45 9.72 -28.72
CA GLU A 49 14.89 10.68 -29.69
C GLU A 49 13.42 10.39 -29.99
N LEU A 50 13.04 9.12 -30.18
CA LEU A 50 11.64 8.72 -30.34
C LEU A 50 10.85 8.98 -29.05
N PHE A 51 11.44 8.66 -27.90
CA PHE A 51 10.86 8.93 -26.59
C PHE A 51 10.59 10.43 -26.41
N HIS A 52 11.60 11.29 -26.60
CA HIS A 52 11.45 12.75 -26.55
C HIS A 52 10.46 13.33 -27.57
N ARG A 53 10.23 12.67 -28.72
CA ARG A 53 9.21 13.08 -29.70
C ARG A 53 7.79 12.68 -29.29
N ILE A 54 7.65 11.55 -28.60
CA ILE A 54 6.35 11.00 -28.16
C ILE A 54 5.88 11.65 -26.85
N THR A 55 6.82 11.99 -25.97
CA THR A 55 6.53 12.53 -24.63
C THR A 55 6.65 14.06 -24.64
N GLN A 56 5.60 14.80 -24.26
CA GLN A 56 5.72 16.24 -24.04
C GLN A 56 6.71 16.51 -22.90
N LYS A 57 7.33 17.70 -22.85
CA LYS A 57 8.42 18.01 -21.92
C LYS A 57 8.06 17.74 -20.45
N ASP A 58 6.79 17.91 -20.09
CA ASP A 58 6.24 17.68 -18.75
C ASP A 58 5.93 16.19 -18.45
N ASP A 59 5.78 15.34 -19.47
CA ASP A 59 5.58 13.90 -19.33
C ASP A 59 6.90 13.18 -19.02
N ILE A 60 8.03 13.71 -19.48
CA ILE A 60 9.37 13.11 -19.33
C ILE A 60 9.77 13.02 -17.86
N GLU A 61 9.42 14.03 -17.04
CA GLU A 61 9.72 14.04 -15.60
C GLU A 61 8.85 13.05 -14.81
N GLN A 62 7.67 12.68 -15.34
CA GLN A 62 6.76 11.71 -14.71
C GLN A 62 7.03 10.26 -15.15
N LEU A 63 7.85 10.06 -16.19
CA LEU A 63 8.09 8.73 -16.73
C LEU A 63 9.18 8.01 -15.94
N GLN A 64 8.79 6.85 -15.40
CA GLN A 64 9.59 6.07 -14.48
C GLN A 64 10.84 5.54 -15.18
N ALA A 65 12.00 5.50 -14.50
CA ALA A 65 13.23 4.89 -15.01
C ALA A 65 13.02 3.43 -15.50
N GLN A 66 12.00 2.74 -14.98
CA GLN A 66 11.58 1.43 -15.45
C GLN A 66 10.97 1.47 -16.86
N CYS A 67 10.12 2.45 -17.19
CA CYS A 67 9.59 2.63 -18.55
C CYS A 67 10.73 2.85 -19.56
N ILE A 68 11.74 3.64 -19.21
CA ILE A 68 12.93 3.84 -20.07
C ILE A 68 13.71 2.53 -20.26
N ARG A 69 13.86 1.72 -19.19
CA ARG A 69 14.50 0.40 -19.27
C ARG A 69 13.69 -0.58 -20.13
N ASP A 70 12.37 -0.62 -19.97
CA ASP A 70 11.48 -1.52 -20.72
C ASP A 70 11.44 -1.14 -22.21
N VAL A 71 11.43 0.16 -22.51
CA VAL A 71 11.59 0.68 -23.87
C VAL A 71 12.95 0.27 -24.45
N ALA A 72 14.03 0.41 -23.68
CA ALA A 72 15.37 0.02 -24.13
C ALA A 72 15.48 -1.50 -24.37
N ASP A 73 14.89 -2.34 -23.51
CA ASP A 73 14.86 -3.79 -23.66
C ASP A 73 13.98 -4.24 -24.83
N TYR A 74 12.85 -3.57 -25.08
CA TYR A 74 12.01 -3.84 -26.24
C TYR A 74 12.75 -3.54 -27.55
N VAL A 75 13.40 -2.38 -27.65
CA VAL A 75 14.23 -1.98 -28.81
C VAL A 75 15.36 -2.99 -29.03
N LYS A 76 15.98 -3.48 -27.95
CA LYS A 76 17.04 -4.49 -28.01
C LYS A 76 16.54 -5.86 -28.51
N LYS A 77 15.34 -6.27 -28.11
CA LYS A 77 14.71 -7.54 -28.53
C LYS A 77 14.19 -7.48 -29.98
N HIS A 78 13.88 -6.30 -30.51
CA HIS A 78 13.25 -6.11 -31.83
C HIS A 78 14.07 -5.19 -32.76
N PRO A 79 15.30 -5.58 -33.15
CA PRO A 79 16.20 -4.73 -33.94
C PRO A 79 15.75 -4.46 -35.39
N LYS A 80 14.66 -5.09 -35.83
CA LYS A 80 14.05 -4.92 -37.16
C LYS A 80 12.66 -4.29 -37.13
N ALA A 81 12.18 -3.88 -35.95
CA ALA A 81 10.89 -3.22 -35.83
C ALA A 81 10.90 -1.90 -36.60
N THR A 82 9.81 -1.62 -37.31
CA THR A 82 9.62 -0.35 -38.02
C THR A 82 9.38 0.78 -37.01
N GLU A 83 9.65 2.02 -37.42
CA GLU A 83 9.42 3.20 -36.58
C GLU A 83 7.97 3.25 -36.06
N SER A 84 6.99 2.91 -36.90
CA SER A 84 5.57 2.86 -36.51
C SER A 84 5.27 1.79 -35.45
N GLU A 85 5.93 0.63 -35.50
CA GLU A 85 5.76 -0.43 -34.50
C GLU A 85 6.42 -0.06 -33.16
N LEU A 86 7.60 0.56 -33.22
CA LEU A 86 8.29 1.10 -32.05
C LEU A 86 7.46 2.22 -31.40
N VAL A 87 6.96 3.18 -32.18
CA VAL A 87 6.10 4.26 -31.68
C VAL A 87 4.84 3.68 -31.03
N ARG A 88 4.19 2.69 -31.66
CA ARG A 88 2.99 2.05 -31.10
C ARG A 88 3.27 1.37 -29.76
N GLU A 89 4.34 0.58 -29.66
CA GLU A 89 4.65 -0.14 -28.42
C GLU A 89 5.19 0.78 -27.33
N ILE A 90 6.02 1.77 -27.68
CA ILE A 90 6.49 2.79 -26.74
C ILE A 90 5.31 3.63 -26.24
N THR A 91 4.37 4.01 -27.11
CA THR A 91 3.16 4.74 -26.71
C THR A 91 2.29 3.89 -25.78
N LYS A 92 2.22 2.58 -26.01
CA LYS A 92 1.51 1.65 -25.14
C LYS A 92 2.18 1.53 -23.76
N LEU A 93 3.50 1.29 -23.71
CA LEU A 93 4.28 1.26 -22.47
C LEU A 93 4.18 2.59 -21.72
N VAL A 94 4.35 3.72 -22.39
CA VAL A 94 4.20 5.06 -21.78
C VAL A 94 2.79 5.26 -21.21
N LYS A 95 1.74 4.77 -21.87
CA LYS A 95 0.36 4.84 -21.36
C LYS A 95 0.13 3.91 -20.17
N GLU A 96 0.68 2.71 -20.15
CA GLU A 96 0.62 1.77 -19.01
C GLU A 96 1.30 2.34 -17.76
N PHE A 97 2.32 3.19 -17.94
CA PHE A 97 3.04 3.85 -16.85
C PHE A 97 2.48 5.21 -16.45
N LYS A 98 1.56 5.80 -17.23
CA LYS A 98 0.96 7.10 -16.91
C LYS A 98 -0.10 6.94 -15.83
N ALA A 99 0.14 7.59 -14.70
CA ALA A 99 -0.90 7.76 -13.70
C ALA A 99 -2.07 8.55 -14.28
N LYS A 100 -3.31 8.13 -13.99
CA LYS A 100 -4.44 9.04 -14.14
C LYS A 100 -4.30 10.11 -13.05
N VAL A 101 -4.28 11.39 -13.45
CA VAL A 101 -4.12 12.52 -12.54
C VAL A 101 -5.45 13.25 -12.40
N LEU A 102 -5.97 13.32 -11.18
CA LEU A 102 -7.18 14.02 -10.82
C LEU A 102 -6.80 15.28 -10.03
N LYS A 103 -7.22 16.46 -10.51
CA LYS A 103 -6.81 17.78 -10.01
C LYS A 103 -7.99 18.60 -9.48
N GLU A 104 -8.96 17.92 -8.88
CA GLU A 104 -10.18 18.57 -8.35
C GLU A 104 -9.93 19.26 -7.00
N HIS A 105 -8.88 18.90 -6.27
CA HIS A 105 -8.51 19.62 -5.05
C HIS A 105 -7.70 20.88 -5.39
N ASP A 106 -8.05 21.98 -4.72
CA ASP A 106 -7.38 23.29 -4.94
C ASP A 106 -6.10 23.44 -4.08
N ALA A 107 -5.91 22.55 -3.11
CA ALA A 107 -4.75 22.48 -2.23
C ALA A 107 -4.41 21.02 -1.88
N GLY A 108 -3.39 20.79 -1.04
CA GLY A 108 -2.86 19.46 -0.75
C GLY A 108 -3.89 18.42 -0.31
N VAL A 109 -3.77 17.19 -0.79
CA VAL A 109 -4.58 16.04 -0.36
C VAL A 109 -3.90 15.38 0.83
N ASN A 110 -4.53 15.44 2.00
CA ASN A 110 -3.96 14.96 3.27
C ASN A 110 -4.23 13.47 3.51
N VAL A 111 -5.43 13.01 3.16
CA VAL A 111 -5.91 11.69 3.56
C VAL A 111 -6.79 11.08 2.48
N LEU A 112 -6.67 9.75 2.34
CA LEU A 112 -7.57 8.91 1.57
C LEU A 112 -8.23 7.89 2.49
N ALA A 113 -9.48 7.55 2.21
CA ALA A 113 -10.17 6.42 2.81
C ALA A 113 -11.03 5.72 1.74
N MET A 114 -11.31 4.44 1.90
CA MET A 114 -12.17 3.67 1.02
C MET A 114 -13.21 2.93 1.87
N ASN A 115 -14.42 2.77 1.34
CA ASN A 115 -15.45 1.99 2.00
C ASN A 115 -15.18 0.48 1.92
N ASP A 116 -15.87 -0.31 2.73
CA ASP A 116 -15.65 -1.76 2.83
C ASP A 116 -15.99 -2.52 1.54
N GLU A 117 -16.94 -2.00 0.74
CA GLU A 117 -17.27 -2.56 -0.57
C GLU A 117 -16.23 -2.21 -1.65
N GLU A 118 -15.27 -1.34 -1.33
CA GLU A 118 -14.26 -0.78 -2.22
C GLU A 118 -14.85 -0.05 -3.45
N THR A 119 -16.10 0.41 -3.38
CA THR A 119 -16.80 1.08 -4.47
C THR A 119 -16.59 2.59 -4.47
N VAL A 120 -16.34 3.18 -3.31
CA VAL A 120 -16.22 4.62 -3.10
C VAL A 120 -14.90 4.94 -2.38
N LEU A 121 -14.13 5.84 -2.98
CA LEU A 121 -12.95 6.45 -2.37
C LEU A 121 -13.32 7.85 -1.89
N ALA A 122 -12.86 8.24 -0.71
CA ALA A 122 -12.94 9.60 -0.20
C ALA A 122 -11.55 10.21 -0.09
N THR A 123 -11.44 11.50 -0.41
CA THR A 123 -10.24 12.31 -0.18
C THR A 123 -10.56 13.54 0.64
N GLY A 124 -9.65 13.90 1.54
CA GLY A 124 -9.74 15.10 2.36
C GLY A 124 -8.49 15.96 2.15
N GLY A 125 -8.68 17.26 1.95
CA GLY A 125 -7.60 18.17 1.59
C GLY A 125 -7.46 19.42 2.48
N ASP A 126 -6.41 20.17 2.18
CA ASP A 126 -6.10 21.50 2.75
C ASP A 126 -7.04 22.59 2.24
N ASP A 127 -7.80 22.31 1.19
CA ASP A 127 -8.86 23.15 0.64
C ASP A 127 -10.16 23.05 1.44
N ASN A 128 -10.12 22.39 2.60
CA ASN A 128 -11.26 22.08 3.47
C ASN A 128 -12.28 21.12 2.82
N ALA A 129 -12.02 20.62 1.61
CA ALA A 129 -12.94 19.80 0.87
C ALA A 129 -12.84 18.33 1.27
N VAL A 130 -13.99 17.67 1.34
CA VAL A 130 -14.07 16.21 1.28
C VAL A 130 -14.69 15.84 -0.07
N ARG A 131 -13.99 15.03 -0.88
CA ARG A 131 -14.46 14.59 -2.20
C ARG A 131 -14.70 13.09 -2.20
N LEU A 132 -15.79 12.67 -2.83
CA LEU A 132 -16.11 11.26 -3.08
C LEU A 132 -15.83 10.91 -4.53
N TRP A 133 -15.29 9.72 -4.75
CA TRP A 133 -14.88 9.23 -6.05
C TRP A 133 -15.43 7.83 -6.28
N SER A 134 -15.95 7.58 -7.48
CA SER A 134 -16.37 6.25 -7.89
C SER A 134 -15.15 5.42 -8.28
N VAL A 135 -15.03 4.22 -7.70
CA VAL A 135 -13.92 3.28 -7.99
C VAL A 135 -14.45 1.91 -8.41
N SER A 136 -15.73 1.82 -8.77
CA SER A 136 -16.37 0.54 -9.11
C SER A 136 -15.92 0.00 -10.48
N GLY A 137 -15.27 -1.17 -10.47
CA GLY A 137 -14.92 -1.94 -11.67
C GLY A 137 -13.90 -1.28 -12.60
N ASP A 138 -14.06 -1.54 -13.90
CA ASP A 138 -13.22 -0.99 -14.97
C ASP A 138 -13.63 0.44 -15.37
N ALA A 139 -14.67 1.00 -14.75
CA ALA A 139 -15.10 2.36 -15.02
C ALA A 139 -14.01 3.36 -14.63
N GLU A 140 -13.96 4.45 -15.39
CA GLU A 140 -13.06 5.57 -15.09
C GLU A 140 -13.39 6.15 -13.72
N THR A 141 -12.36 6.43 -12.92
CA THR A 141 -12.58 7.09 -11.62
C THR A 141 -13.07 8.51 -11.85
N GLU A 142 -14.24 8.82 -11.33
CA GLU A 142 -14.94 10.09 -11.48
C GLU A 142 -15.31 10.67 -10.11
N CYS A 143 -15.31 11.99 -10.00
CA CYS A 143 -15.75 12.68 -8.79
C CYS A 143 -17.28 12.58 -8.68
N LEU A 144 -17.77 11.89 -7.65
CA LEU A 144 -19.20 11.72 -7.37
C LEU A 144 -19.80 12.95 -6.72
N ALA A 145 -19.12 13.50 -5.71
CA ALA A 145 -19.62 14.60 -4.91
C ALA A 145 -18.50 15.38 -4.22
N LEU A 146 -18.76 16.67 -4.02
CA LEU A 146 -18.04 17.53 -3.09
C LEU A 146 -18.91 17.68 -1.84
N LEU A 147 -18.40 17.22 -0.70
CA LEU A 147 -19.03 17.33 0.60
C LEU A 147 -18.48 18.58 1.29
N ASP A 148 -19.16 19.70 1.05
CA ASP A 148 -18.79 21.00 1.57
C ASP A 148 -19.38 21.22 2.98
N GLY A 149 -18.59 21.80 3.88
CA GLY A 149 -19.03 22.13 5.23
C GLY A 149 -17.91 22.36 6.25
N HIS A 150 -16.72 21.80 6.03
CA HIS A 150 -15.57 22.09 6.88
C HIS A 150 -15.00 23.49 6.59
N THR A 151 -14.50 24.17 7.62
CA THR A 151 -13.87 25.50 7.49
C THR A 151 -12.36 25.48 7.73
N GLY A 152 -11.78 24.29 7.79
CA GLY A 152 -10.35 24.03 7.98
C GLY A 152 -9.96 22.72 7.31
N TYR A 153 -8.65 22.50 7.17
CA TYR A 153 -8.13 21.35 6.43
C TYR A 153 -8.64 20.03 7.03
N VAL A 154 -8.98 19.10 6.15
CA VAL A 154 -9.44 17.76 6.54
C VAL A 154 -8.22 16.89 6.79
N ASN A 155 -8.14 16.31 7.98
CA ASN A 155 -6.94 15.66 8.47
C ASN A 155 -7.10 14.13 8.61
N CYS A 156 -8.34 13.66 8.80
CA CYS A 156 -8.63 12.24 8.92
C CYS A 156 -10.01 11.89 8.35
N LEU A 157 -10.11 10.67 7.80
CA LEU A 157 -11.31 10.11 7.21
C LEU A 157 -11.46 8.65 7.64
N THR A 158 -12.69 8.20 7.85
CA THR A 158 -13.02 6.79 8.07
C THR A 158 -14.44 6.51 7.56
N PHE A 159 -14.67 5.32 7.02
CA PHE A 159 -15.99 4.87 6.60
C PHE A 159 -16.59 3.96 7.67
N ASP A 160 -17.91 3.99 7.77
CA ASP A 160 -18.73 3.03 8.49
C ASP A 160 -20.03 2.83 7.71
N ASP A 161 -20.17 1.70 7.03
CA ASP A 161 -21.29 1.38 6.14
C ASP A 161 -21.56 2.50 5.10
N ILE A 162 -22.73 3.13 5.15
CA ILE A 162 -23.15 4.23 4.25
C ILE A 162 -22.63 5.60 4.69
N TYR A 163 -21.85 5.67 5.76
CA TYR A 163 -21.36 6.91 6.33
C TYR A 163 -19.87 7.11 6.09
N LEU A 164 -19.52 8.33 5.70
CA LEU A 164 -18.16 8.84 5.77
C LEU A 164 -18.06 9.76 6.97
N ILE A 165 -17.01 9.61 7.77
CA ILE A 165 -16.73 10.46 8.92
C ILE A 165 -15.43 11.21 8.64
N SER A 166 -15.46 12.54 8.74
CA SER A 166 -14.30 13.41 8.52
C SER A 166 -13.98 14.24 9.75
N GLY A 167 -12.70 14.33 10.10
CA GLY A 167 -12.20 15.18 11.18
C GLY A 167 -11.29 16.27 10.62
N SER A 168 -11.45 17.49 11.13
CA SER A 168 -10.83 18.69 10.55
C SER A 168 -10.08 19.55 11.57
N ALA A 169 -9.24 20.44 11.05
CA ALA A 169 -8.61 21.55 11.75
C ALA A 169 -9.60 22.59 12.29
N ASP A 170 -10.82 22.63 11.76
CA ASP A 170 -11.91 23.46 12.29
C ASP A 170 -12.48 22.96 13.62
N LYS A 171 -11.91 21.87 14.18
CA LYS A 171 -12.23 21.27 15.48
C LYS A 171 -13.53 20.46 15.49
N SER A 172 -14.15 20.30 14.32
CA SER A 172 -15.38 19.54 14.17
C SER A 172 -15.11 18.17 13.54
N ILE A 173 -16.10 17.28 13.71
CA ILE A 173 -16.19 16.03 12.99
C ILE A 173 -17.53 16.02 12.27
N HIS A 174 -17.55 15.68 10.99
CA HIS A 174 -18.77 15.59 10.21
C HIS A 174 -19.05 14.14 9.85
N LYS A 175 -20.32 13.71 9.95
CA LYS A 175 -20.82 12.41 9.48
C LYS A 175 -21.70 12.66 8.26
N TRP A 176 -21.22 12.18 7.13
CA TRP A 176 -21.81 12.38 5.81
C TRP A 176 -22.46 11.09 5.34
N ASN A 177 -23.67 11.21 4.82
CA ASN A 177 -24.33 10.10 4.15
C ASN A 177 -23.88 10.04 2.69
N ILE A 178 -23.24 8.95 2.28
CA ILE A 178 -22.64 8.83 0.94
C ILE A 178 -23.66 8.58 -0.17
N THR A 179 -24.90 8.23 0.17
CA THR A 179 -26.00 8.05 -0.79
C THR A 179 -26.70 9.38 -1.08
N SER A 180 -26.90 10.20 -0.05
CA SER A 180 -27.59 11.50 -0.19
C SER A 180 -26.64 12.68 -0.38
N PHE A 181 -25.34 12.49 -0.14
CA PHE A 181 -24.28 13.50 -0.17
C PHE A 181 -24.52 14.67 0.80
N LYS A 182 -25.18 14.42 1.92
CA LYS A 182 -25.48 15.42 2.95
C LYS A 182 -24.74 15.12 4.24
N CYS A 183 -24.44 16.18 4.99
CA CYS A 183 -24.00 16.06 6.37
C CYS A 183 -25.22 15.77 7.25
N ASP A 184 -25.27 14.56 7.81
CA ASP A 184 -26.36 14.14 8.69
C ASP A 184 -26.12 14.64 10.12
N LEU A 185 -24.86 14.74 10.55
CA LEU A 185 -24.50 15.07 11.92
C LEU A 185 -23.13 15.75 11.99
N VAL A 186 -23.02 16.74 12.89
CA VAL A 186 -21.77 17.43 13.20
C VAL A 186 -21.47 17.26 14.69
N PHE A 187 -20.33 16.63 15.02
CA PHE A 187 -19.85 16.46 16.39
C PHE A 187 -18.98 17.67 16.76
N GLN A 188 -19.35 18.36 17.83
CA GLN A 188 -18.63 19.56 18.31
C GLN A 188 -18.35 19.46 19.81
N SER A 189 -17.08 19.33 20.15
CA SER A 189 -16.59 19.39 21.54
C SER A 189 -15.08 19.58 21.62
N HIS A 190 -14.33 19.14 20.60
CA HIS A 190 -12.90 19.38 20.54
C HIS A 190 -12.58 20.88 20.47
N LYS A 191 -11.47 21.26 21.11
CA LYS A 191 -11.02 22.66 21.19
C LYS A 191 -9.91 22.98 20.20
N SER A 192 -9.38 21.97 19.54
CA SER A 192 -8.32 22.05 18.54
C SER A 192 -8.51 21.01 17.45
N VAL A 193 -7.59 20.97 16.49
CA VAL A 193 -7.56 20.08 15.33
C VAL A 193 -7.83 18.63 15.71
N VAL A 194 -8.71 17.96 14.96
CA VAL A 194 -8.96 16.52 15.10
C VAL A 194 -7.90 15.73 14.30
N ASN A 195 -7.26 14.74 14.93
CA ASN A 195 -6.10 14.04 14.38
C ASN A 195 -6.42 12.65 13.85
N ARG A 196 -7.19 11.86 14.58
CA ARG A 196 -7.61 10.50 14.18
C ARG A 196 -9.04 10.21 14.60
N LEU A 197 -9.65 9.30 13.86
CA LEU A 197 -11.01 8.81 14.07
C LEU A 197 -11.00 7.28 14.00
N ILE A 198 -11.80 6.65 14.85
CA ILE A 198 -12.09 5.21 14.81
C ILE A 198 -13.58 5.04 15.10
N VAL A 199 -14.30 4.34 14.22
CA VAL A 199 -15.67 3.89 14.48
C VAL A 199 -15.64 2.45 14.96
N SER A 200 -16.42 2.13 15.98
CA SER A 200 -16.61 0.75 16.43
C SER A 200 -18.01 0.58 17.04
N GLY A 201 -18.86 -0.14 16.31
CA GLY A 201 -20.27 -0.31 16.67
C GLY A 201 -20.97 1.05 16.80
N ASP A 202 -21.67 1.26 17.92
CA ASP A 202 -22.41 2.50 18.18
C ASP A 202 -21.54 3.68 18.63
N TYR A 203 -20.21 3.54 18.61
CA TYR A 203 -19.30 4.55 19.13
C TYR A 203 -18.33 5.07 18.08
N LEU A 204 -18.09 6.37 18.15
CA LEU A 204 -16.98 7.03 17.49
C LEU A 204 -15.95 7.44 18.53
N PHE A 205 -14.66 7.27 18.22
CA PHE A 205 -13.54 7.75 19.01
C PHE A 205 -12.74 8.75 18.19
N SER A 206 -12.40 9.89 18.78
CA SER A 206 -11.58 10.92 18.15
C SER A 206 -10.43 11.36 19.04
N SER A 207 -9.30 11.72 18.43
CA SER A 207 -8.17 12.35 19.12
C SER A 207 -7.98 13.77 18.62
N SER A 208 -7.44 14.64 19.46
CA SER A 208 -7.20 16.03 19.09
C SER A 208 -5.91 16.59 19.66
N TYR A 209 -5.43 17.64 19.00
CA TYR A 209 -4.35 18.47 19.50
C TYR A 209 -4.71 19.19 20.82
N ASP A 210 -5.98 19.20 21.22
CA ASP A 210 -6.46 19.74 22.50
C ASP A 210 -6.12 18.88 23.73
N GLN A 211 -5.27 17.86 23.57
CA GLN A 211 -4.77 16.96 24.62
C GLN A 211 -5.79 15.90 25.06
N THR A 212 -6.93 15.79 24.37
CA THR A 212 -7.99 14.83 24.71
C THR A 212 -8.22 13.80 23.61
N ALA A 213 -8.77 12.66 24.02
CA ALA A 213 -9.57 11.83 23.15
C ALA A 213 -11.02 11.86 23.63
N ILE A 214 -11.99 11.68 22.72
CA ILE A 214 -13.41 11.70 23.06
C ILE A 214 -14.08 10.44 22.51
N LYS A 215 -14.93 9.81 23.32
CA LYS A 215 -15.92 8.82 22.91
C LYS A 215 -17.25 9.52 22.68
N TRP A 216 -17.84 9.29 21.52
CA TRP A 216 -19.13 9.82 21.10
C TRP A 216 -20.13 8.69 20.90
N ASP A 217 -21.40 9.01 21.08
CA ASP A 217 -22.47 8.19 20.51
C ASP A 217 -22.54 8.48 19.00
N PHE A 218 -22.37 7.43 18.19
CA PHE A 218 -22.26 7.56 16.74
C PHE A 218 -23.55 8.04 16.05
N ASN A 219 -24.70 7.79 16.67
CA ASN A 219 -26.01 8.05 16.07
C ASN A 219 -26.54 9.44 16.46
N THR A 220 -26.32 9.85 17.70
CA THR A 220 -26.85 11.10 18.26
C THR A 220 -25.83 12.24 18.23
N GLY A 221 -24.53 11.93 18.20
CA GLY A 221 -23.48 12.93 18.30
C GLY A 221 -23.16 13.38 19.72
N GLU A 222 -23.77 12.76 20.72
CA GLU A 222 -23.53 13.09 22.11
C GLU A 222 -22.08 12.76 22.51
N CYS A 223 -21.43 13.72 23.18
CA CYS A 223 -20.12 13.49 23.79
C CYS A 223 -20.30 12.67 25.07
N LEU A 224 -19.97 11.37 25.02
CA LEU A 224 -20.20 10.44 26.12
C LEU A 224 -19.07 10.46 27.16
N THR A 225 -17.81 10.50 26.71
CA THR A 225 -16.66 10.44 27.62
C THR A 225 -15.48 11.21 27.04
N VAL A 226 -14.91 12.10 27.84
CA VAL A 226 -13.68 12.83 27.50
C VAL A 226 -12.53 12.21 28.28
N TYR A 227 -11.56 11.64 27.57
CA TYR A 227 -10.36 11.04 28.15
C TYR A 227 -9.30 12.14 28.35
N THR A 228 -9.12 12.54 29.60
CA THR A 228 -8.15 13.57 30.01
C THR A 228 -7.00 12.94 30.80
N GLY A 229 -5.77 13.28 30.46
CA GLY A 229 -4.58 12.80 31.17
C GLY A 229 -3.27 13.11 30.44
N HIS A 230 -3.33 13.24 29.11
CA HIS A 230 -2.21 13.70 28.32
C HIS A 230 -1.89 15.18 28.58
N ARG A 231 -0.61 15.54 28.44
CA ARG A 231 -0.08 16.90 28.64
C ARG A 231 0.09 17.69 27.35
N LEU A 232 0.13 17.00 26.21
CA LEU A 232 0.26 17.56 24.86
C LEU A 232 -0.72 16.85 23.91
N GLY A 233 -0.78 17.32 22.66
CA GLY A 233 -1.73 16.83 21.66
C GLY A 233 -1.72 15.31 21.48
N VAL A 234 -2.90 14.73 21.30
CA VAL A 234 -3.10 13.29 21.06
C VAL A 234 -3.16 13.05 19.56
N TYR A 235 -2.34 12.12 19.07
CA TYR A 235 -2.18 11.86 17.64
C TYR A 235 -2.76 10.49 17.26
N PRO A 236 -2.03 9.37 17.41
CA PRO A 236 -2.59 8.08 17.02
C PRO A 236 -3.59 7.56 18.06
N LEU A 237 -4.55 6.79 17.57
CA LEU A 237 -5.53 6.04 18.34
C LEU A 237 -5.49 4.56 17.93
N ALA A 238 -5.84 3.67 18.85
CA ALA A 238 -6.32 2.32 18.53
C ALA A 238 -7.44 1.91 19.47
N PHE A 239 -8.29 1.02 18.98
CA PHE A 239 -9.38 0.42 19.74
C PHE A 239 -9.18 -1.10 19.77
N ILE A 240 -9.33 -1.69 20.96
CA ILE A 240 -9.23 -3.12 21.20
C ILE A 240 -10.57 -3.57 21.81
N PRO A 241 -11.39 -4.37 21.10
CA PRO A 241 -12.65 -4.86 21.65
C PRO A 241 -12.41 -5.88 22.76
N GLY A 242 -13.22 -5.81 23.83
CA GLY A 242 -13.26 -6.80 24.90
C GLY A 242 -13.72 -8.15 24.33
N GLY A 243 -12.89 -9.18 24.43
CA GLY A 243 -13.13 -10.52 23.89
C GLY A 243 -12.06 -11.00 22.90
N THR A 244 -11.08 -10.16 22.53
CA THR A 244 -10.00 -10.53 21.60
C THR A 244 -8.94 -11.44 22.22
N SER A 245 -8.85 -11.54 23.54
CA SER A 245 -8.00 -12.52 24.20
C SER A 245 -8.61 -13.92 24.05
N ARG A 246 -8.34 -14.57 22.91
CA ARG A 246 -8.58 -16.02 22.69
C ARG A 246 -7.62 -16.85 23.55
N SER A 247 -7.58 -16.60 24.86
CA SER A 247 -6.98 -17.53 25.79
C SER A 247 -7.93 -18.73 25.91
N THR A 248 -7.46 -19.91 25.53
CA THR A 248 -8.18 -21.17 25.72
C THR A 248 -8.16 -21.65 27.17
N ASP A 249 -7.63 -20.85 28.10
CA ASP A 249 -7.71 -21.15 29.53
C ASP A 249 -9.09 -20.80 30.07
N TYR A 250 -9.83 -21.84 30.45
CA TYR A 250 -11.16 -21.82 31.08
C TYR A 250 -11.23 -21.07 32.44
N HIS A 251 -10.21 -20.28 32.79
CA HIS A 251 -10.11 -19.55 34.07
C HIS A 251 -9.79 -18.05 33.95
N TYR A 252 -9.71 -17.48 32.75
CA TYR A 252 -9.57 -16.03 32.58
C TYR A 252 -10.88 -15.41 32.08
N ASN A 253 -11.73 -14.98 33.01
CA ASN A 253 -12.84 -14.09 32.67
C ASN A 253 -12.23 -12.77 32.16
N ASP A 254 -12.54 -12.40 30.92
CA ASP A 254 -12.15 -11.12 30.34
C ASP A 254 -12.94 -9.98 31.01
N TYR A 255 -12.45 -9.51 32.15
CA TYR A 255 -13.06 -8.44 32.94
C TYR A 255 -12.66 -7.03 32.46
N ARG A 256 -11.80 -6.90 31.44
CA ARG A 256 -11.26 -5.59 31.04
C ARG A 256 -12.25 -4.82 30.17
N GLY A 257 -13.04 -5.49 29.34
CA GLY A 257 -13.92 -4.84 28.38
C GLY A 257 -13.12 -4.08 27.32
N ASP A 258 -13.79 -3.28 26.49
CA ASP A 258 -13.13 -2.54 25.42
C ASP A 258 -12.06 -1.56 25.95
N ILE A 259 -10.94 -1.49 25.22
CA ILE A 259 -9.80 -0.64 25.53
C ILE A 259 -9.59 0.36 24.40
N LEU A 260 -9.45 1.63 24.76
CA LEU A 260 -8.96 2.68 23.87
C LEU A 260 -7.48 2.91 24.20
N VAL A 261 -6.64 3.06 23.18
CA VAL A 261 -5.23 3.42 23.34
C VAL A 261 -4.99 4.75 22.65
N THR A 262 -4.38 5.69 23.36
CA THR A 262 -4.04 7.03 22.88
C THR A 262 -2.53 7.21 22.91
N GLY A 263 -1.93 7.76 21.85
CA GLY A 263 -0.53 8.21 21.84
C GLY A 263 -0.44 9.73 21.75
N SER A 264 0.53 10.33 22.44
CA SER A 264 0.65 11.79 22.51
C SER A 264 2.07 12.31 22.24
N SER A 265 2.16 13.58 21.85
CA SER A 265 3.41 14.33 21.84
C SER A 265 4.04 14.46 23.24
N ASP A 266 3.31 14.15 24.31
CA ASP A 266 3.83 14.12 25.68
C ASP A 266 4.68 12.88 26.01
N HIS A 267 5.06 12.12 24.98
CA HIS A 267 5.95 10.97 25.06
C HIS A 267 5.31 9.73 25.70
N THR A 268 4.03 9.78 26.07
CA THR A 268 3.31 8.68 26.69
C THR A 268 2.20 8.16 25.80
N ALA A 269 1.93 6.86 25.90
CA ALA A 269 0.66 6.31 25.48
C ALA A 269 -0.17 5.93 26.72
N ILE A 270 -1.49 6.02 26.63
CA ILE A 270 -2.40 5.68 27.73
C ILE A 270 -3.42 4.68 27.23
N MET A 271 -3.64 3.62 28.01
CA MET A 271 -4.70 2.65 27.81
C MET A 271 -5.87 2.99 28.73
N TRP A 272 -7.07 3.09 28.17
CA TRP A 272 -8.29 3.49 28.87
C TRP A 272 -9.31 2.37 28.81
N LYS A 273 -9.99 2.11 29.92
CA LYS A 273 -11.18 1.24 29.93
C LYS A 273 -12.37 2.03 29.42
N VAL A 274 -12.83 1.71 28.20
CA VAL A 274 -13.85 2.48 27.46
C VAL A 274 -15.14 2.66 28.25
N GLY A 275 -15.62 1.60 28.91
CA GLY A 275 -16.88 1.66 29.67
C GLY A 275 -16.85 2.57 30.89
N SER A 276 -15.67 2.91 31.41
CA SER A 276 -15.54 3.70 32.66
C SER A 276 -14.76 5.00 32.50
N GLY A 277 -14.08 5.21 31.37
CA GLY A 277 -13.17 6.34 31.18
C GLY A 277 -11.87 6.28 31.98
N LYS A 278 -11.66 5.23 32.79
CA LYS A 278 -10.49 5.14 33.69
C LYS A 278 -9.24 4.69 32.95
N VAL A 279 -8.10 5.26 33.33
CA VAL A 279 -6.77 4.78 32.93
C VAL A 279 -6.58 3.36 33.48
N LEU A 280 -6.23 2.44 32.58
CA LEU A 280 -5.76 1.10 32.91
C LEU A 280 -4.25 1.11 33.11
N PHE A 281 -3.52 1.62 32.12
CA PHE A 281 -2.06 1.67 32.11
C PHE A 281 -1.57 2.95 31.45
N MET A 282 -0.48 3.50 31.99
CA MET A 282 0.30 4.56 31.36
C MET A 282 1.58 3.92 30.83
N LEU A 283 1.77 3.96 29.51
CA LEU A 283 2.88 3.35 28.80
C LEU A 283 4.01 4.38 28.70
N GLU A 284 4.82 4.45 29.75
CA GLU A 284 5.94 5.38 29.85
C GLU A 284 7.25 4.77 29.37
N GLY A 285 8.03 5.56 28.62
CA GLY A 285 9.42 5.22 28.35
C GLY A 285 10.00 5.88 27.11
N HIS A 286 9.18 6.30 26.15
CA HIS A 286 9.66 7.08 25.01
C HIS A 286 10.26 8.41 25.46
N SER A 287 11.28 8.88 24.74
CA SER A 287 11.93 10.19 24.97
C SER A 287 11.60 11.22 23.90
N GLY A 288 10.66 10.89 23.00
CA GLY A 288 10.07 11.77 21.98
C GLY A 288 8.57 11.53 21.86
N GLY A 289 7.86 12.47 21.23
CA GLY A 289 6.42 12.36 20.99
C GLY A 289 6.06 11.12 20.17
N ILE A 290 4.94 10.47 20.51
CA ILE A 290 4.44 9.29 19.79
C ILE A 290 3.67 9.76 18.55
N THR A 291 4.08 9.25 17.40
CA THR A 291 3.63 9.69 16.07
C THR A 291 2.74 8.66 15.38
N CYS A 292 2.97 7.38 15.64
CA CYS A 292 2.20 6.29 15.05
C CYS A 292 1.98 5.15 16.06
N LEU A 293 0.90 4.40 15.82
CA LEU A 293 0.50 3.27 16.66
C LEU A 293 -0.07 2.17 15.78
N ALA A 294 0.20 0.92 16.13
CA ALA A 294 -0.39 -0.26 15.50
C ALA A 294 -0.67 -1.35 16.55
N LEU A 295 -1.57 -2.27 16.21
CA LEU A 295 -1.82 -3.49 16.99
C LEU A 295 -1.32 -4.69 16.19
N ASP A 296 -1.00 -5.79 16.87
CA ASP A 296 -0.92 -7.08 16.19
C ASP A 296 -2.31 -7.63 15.83
N ASP A 297 -2.35 -8.62 14.94
CA ASP A 297 -3.61 -9.24 14.47
C ASP A 297 -4.41 -9.88 15.63
N ALA A 298 -3.74 -10.24 16.73
CA ALA A 298 -4.37 -10.81 17.92
C ALA A 298 -4.81 -9.75 18.94
N ALA A 299 -4.50 -8.47 18.71
CA ALA A 299 -4.69 -7.36 19.64
C ALA A 299 -4.17 -7.64 21.07
N LYS A 300 -3.04 -8.36 21.16
CA LYS A 300 -2.32 -8.65 22.41
C LYS A 300 -1.15 -7.70 22.65
N ASN A 301 -0.62 -7.12 21.57
CA ASN A 301 0.54 -6.24 21.61
C ASN A 301 0.20 -4.90 20.96
N ILE A 302 0.58 -3.82 21.63
CA ILE A 302 0.52 -2.45 21.11
C ILE A 302 1.92 -2.06 20.67
N PHE A 303 2.06 -1.53 19.46
CA PHE A 303 3.31 -0.95 18.96
C PHE A 303 3.18 0.56 18.88
N THR A 304 4.12 1.29 19.48
CA THR A 304 4.20 2.76 19.41
C THR A 304 5.50 3.19 18.74
N GLY A 305 5.40 4.00 17.68
CA GLY A 305 6.56 4.65 17.05
C GLY A 305 6.68 6.11 17.48
N SER A 306 7.91 6.60 17.63
CA SER A 306 8.18 7.89 18.25
C SER A 306 9.24 8.72 17.51
N MET A 307 9.22 10.03 17.80
CA MET A 307 10.29 10.98 17.47
C MET A 307 11.63 10.63 18.12
N ASP A 308 11.65 9.77 19.15
CA ASP A 308 12.90 9.24 19.72
C ASP A 308 13.58 8.16 18.87
N LYS A 309 13.08 7.92 17.65
CA LYS A 309 13.65 7.01 16.65
C LYS A 309 13.42 5.53 16.97
N THR A 310 12.70 5.21 18.05
CA THR A 310 12.42 3.84 18.45
C THR A 310 10.97 3.47 18.18
N ILE A 311 10.74 2.16 18.05
CA ILE A 311 9.41 1.57 18.20
C ILE A 311 9.42 0.76 19.48
N ARG A 312 8.32 0.77 20.24
CA ARG A 312 8.16 -0.03 21.46
C ARG A 312 6.94 -0.90 21.37
N CYS A 313 7.07 -2.14 21.86
CA CYS A 313 5.98 -3.09 22.00
C CYS A 313 5.57 -3.18 23.47
N TRP A 314 4.27 -3.12 23.70
CA TRP A 314 3.66 -3.13 25.02
C TRP A 314 2.62 -4.23 25.11
N SER A 315 2.56 -4.88 26.27
CA SER A 315 1.54 -5.87 26.59
C SER A 315 0.20 -5.19 26.80
N VAL A 316 -0.85 -5.69 26.13
CA VAL A 316 -2.22 -5.24 26.40
C VAL A 316 -2.70 -5.71 27.79
N ASP A 317 -2.22 -6.86 28.26
CA ASP A 317 -2.70 -7.47 29.50
C ASP A 317 -2.16 -6.76 30.75
N GLY A 318 -0.93 -6.25 30.71
CA GLY A 318 -0.26 -5.65 31.87
C GLY A 318 0.35 -4.26 31.66
N GLY A 319 0.36 -3.74 30.42
CA GLY A 319 0.93 -2.43 30.09
C GLY A 319 2.46 -2.37 30.17
N GLU A 320 3.15 -3.49 30.40
CA GLU A 320 4.60 -3.55 30.43
C GLU A 320 5.21 -3.42 29.04
N MET A 321 6.38 -2.77 28.96
CA MET A 321 7.19 -2.76 27.75
C MET A 321 7.80 -4.16 27.55
N ILE A 322 7.37 -4.85 26.50
CA ILE A 322 7.88 -6.18 26.13
C ILE A 322 9.19 -6.03 25.38
N ARG A 323 9.27 -5.05 24.48
CA ARG A 323 10.38 -4.94 23.54
C ARG A 323 10.59 -3.52 23.02
N MET A 324 11.84 -3.21 22.70
CA MET A 324 12.24 -2.02 21.95
C MET A 324 12.85 -2.45 20.61
N PHE A 325 12.51 -1.72 19.55
CA PHE A 325 13.04 -1.91 18.20
C PHE A 325 13.90 -0.69 17.87
N GLU A 326 15.22 -0.92 17.85
CA GLU A 326 16.21 0.11 17.54
C GLU A 326 16.78 -0.12 16.14
N GLY A 327 17.03 0.97 15.41
CA GLY A 327 17.66 0.89 14.09
C GLY A 327 17.31 2.01 13.13
N HIS A 328 16.21 2.74 13.37
CA HIS A 328 15.99 4.02 12.70
C HIS A 328 16.92 5.09 13.28
N SER A 329 17.41 5.99 12.43
CA SER A 329 18.33 7.07 12.84
C SER A 329 17.64 8.42 13.06
N ASN A 330 16.35 8.50 12.77
CA ASN A 330 15.47 9.65 12.95
C ASN A 330 14.03 9.20 13.28
N SER A 331 13.14 10.16 13.55
CA SER A 331 11.74 9.95 13.95
C SER A 331 11.03 8.86 13.14
N VAL A 332 10.35 7.95 13.81
CA VAL A 332 9.43 7.00 13.16
C VAL A 332 8.14 7.78 12.87
N ILE A 333 7.58 7.67 11.68
CA ILE A 333 6.45 8.50 11.22
C ILE A 333 5.20 7.67 10.96
N CYS A 334 5.36 6.49 10.38
CA CYS A 334 4.25 5.61 10.06
C CYS A 334 4.62 4.15 10.32
N MET A 335 3.61 3.33 10.56
CA MET A 335 3.80 1.92 10.87
C MET A 335 2.55 1.11 10.54
N ILE A 336 2.75 -0.14 10.15
CA ILE A 336 1.70 -1.16 10.01
C ILE A 336 2.24 -2.50 10.53
N VAL A 337 1.33 -3.37 10.97
CA VAL A 337 1.64 -4.76 11.30
C VAL A 337 0.89 -5.66 10.33
N LYS A 338 1.56 -6.72 9.85
CA LYS A 338 0.96 -7.76 9.01
C LYS A 338 1.51 -9.12 9.43
N GLY A 339 0.68 -9.92 10.09
CA GLY A 339 1.11 -11.20 10.64
C GLY A 339 2.27 -11.04 11.61
N LYS A 340 3.40 -11.71 11.34
CA LYS A 340 4.60 -11.67 12.19
C LYS A 340 5.57 -10.53 11.88
N LEU A 341 5.25 -9.69 10.90
CA LEU A 341 6.11 -8.59 10.47
C LEU A 341 5.46 -7.25 10.78
N MET A 342 6.29 -6.31 11.14
CA MET A 342 5.95 -4.90 11.27
C MET A 342 6.75 -4.13 10.23
N TYR A 343 6.13 -3.13 9.60
CA TYR A 343 6.79 -2.25 8.64
C TYR A 343 6.68 -0.81 9.13
N SER A 344 7.78 -0.08 9.11
CA SER A 344 7.84 1.31 9.56
C SER A 344 8.46 2.22 8.50
N GLY A 345 8.01 3.47 8.46
CA GLY A 345 8.63 4.54 7.68
C GLY A 345 9.11 5.66 8.59
N SER A 346 10.25 6.27 8.25
CA SER A 346 10.94 7.24 9.11
C SER A 346 11.40 8.48 8.35
N SER A 347 11.63 9.56 9.10
CA SER A 347 12.35 10.76 8.64
C SER A 347 13.84 10.51 8.36
N ASP A 348 14.36 9.31 8.62
CA ASP A 348 15.70 8.91 8.20
C ASP A 348 15.77 8.47 6.73
N ARG A 349 14.67 8.64 5.99
CA ARG A 349 14.56 8.31 4.56
C ARG A 349 14.68 6.81 4.28
N THR A 350 14.27 6.00 5.24
CA THR A 350 14.16 4.55 5.06
C THR A 350 12.80 4.04 5.50
N GLY A 351 12.35 3.01 4.81
CA GLY A 351 11.41 2.05 5.38
C GLY A 351 12.18 0.91 6.05
N LYS A 352 11.63 0.28 7.08
CA LYS A 352 12.21 -0.95 7.67
C LYS A 352 11.13 -1.99 7.90
N SER A 353 11.53 -3.27 7.93
CA SER A 353 10.69 -4.36 8.38
C SER A 353 11.31 -5.10 9.55
N TRP A 354 10.47 -5.51 10.50
CA TRP A 354 10.87 -6.04 11.78
C TRP A 354 10.14 -7.35 12.06
N ILE A 355 10.82 -8.33 12.66
CA ILE A 355 10.12 -9.48 13.24
C ILE A 355 9.62 -9.09 14.62
N ILE A 356 8.30 -9.04 14.80
CA ILE A 356 7.67 -8.56 16.04
C ILE A 356 8.08 -9.38 17.28
N GLU A 357 8.33 -10.68 17.08
CA GLU A 357 8.68 -11.62 18.15
C GLU A 357 10.07 -11.34 18.74
N PHE A 358 11.03 -10.93 17.90
CA PHE A 358 12.44 -10.84 18.28
C PHE A 358 12.97 -9.40 18.35
N GLY A 359 12.39 -8.46 17.62
CA GLY A 359 12.87 -7.07 17.58
C GLY A 359 13.82 -6.75 16.44
N ASP A 360 14.26 -7.78 15.71
CA ASP A 360 15.29 -7.61 14.70
C ASP A 360 14.76 -6.94 13.43
N SER A 361 15.49 -5.92 12.96
CA SER A 361 15.29 -5.35 11.63
C SER A 361 15.74 -6.37 10.58
N THR A 362 14.79 -6.90 9.81
CA THR A 362 15.09 -7.87 8.75
C THR A 362 15.44 -7.21 7.44
N ARG A 363 14.79 -6.10 7.07
CA ARG A 363 15.05 -5.36 5.82
C ARG A 363 15.05 -3.86 6.06
N THR A 364 15.81 -3.17 5.21
CA THR A 364 15.76 -1.71 5.09
C THR A 364 15.49 -1.38 3.62
N TYR A 365 14.39 -0.68 3.38
CA TYR A 365 13.94 -0.21 2.08
C TYR A 365 14.55 1.17 1.83
N HIS A 366 15.55 1.20 0.95
CA HIS A 366 16.34 2.40 0.63
C HIS A 366 15.85 3.09 -0.65
N GLY A 367 16.38 4.28 -0.92
CA GLY A 367 16.17 5.02 -2.16
C GLY A 367 15.21 6.21 -2.03
N HIS A 368 14.70 6.48 -0.83
CA HIS A 368 13.94 7.70 -0.52
C HIS A 368 14.88 8.88 -0.32
N GLU A 369 14.48 10.06 -0.81
CA GLU A 369 15.27 11.29 -0.66
C GLU A 369 14.74 12.20 0.45
N HIS A 370 13.56 11.86 0.98
CA HIS A 370 12.91 12.56 2.08
C HIS A 370 12.26 11.58 3.07
N THR A 371 11.56 12.13 4.06
CA THR A 371 10.78 11.37 5.05
C THR A 371 9.80 10.40 4.38
N VAL A 372 9.76 9.15 4.84
CA VAL A 372 8.71 8.19 4.48
C VAL A 372 7.46 8.48 5.31
N THR A 373 6.45 9.03 4.66
CA THR A 373 5.24 9.59 5.28
C THR A 373 4.15 8.55 5.51
N CYS A 374 4.05 7.55 4.65
CA CYS A 374 3.07 6.48 4.75
C CYS A 374 3.63 5.16 4.21
N ILE A 375 3.13 4.05 4.74
CA ILE A 375 3.52 2.70 4.35
C ILE A 375 2.28 1.80 4.27
N LYS A 376 2.24 0.95 3.25
CA LYS A 376 1.22 -0.08 3.06
C LYS A 376 1.87 -1.38 2.63
N TYR A 377 1.22 -2.48 2.95
CA TYR A 377 1.62 -3.81 2.51
C TYR A 377 0.44 -4.44 1.79
N ASP A 378 0.69 -4.94 0.59
CA ASP A 378 -0.27 -5.76 -0.15
C ASP A 378 0.45 -6.85 -0.93
N ASP A 379 -0.09 -8.07 -0.86
CA ASP A 379 0.42 -9.31 -1.48
C ASP A 379 1.96 -9.39 -1.68
N GLY A 380 2.72 -9.32 -0.58
CA GLY A 380 4.18 -9.47 -0.64
C GLY A 380 4.94 -8.23 -1.12
N THR A 381 4.25 -7.13 -1.41
CA THR A 381 4.84 -5.85 -1.82
C THR A 381 4.63 -4.79 -0.73
N VAL A 382 5.69 -4.03 -0.45
CA VAL A 382 5.65 -2.87 0.47
C VAL A 382 5.61 -1.61 -0.37
N PHE A 383 4.57 -0.81 -0.19
CA PHE A 383 4.39 0.49 -0.83
C PHE A 383 4.71 1.59 0.18
N THR A 384 5.48 2.57 -0.25
CA THR A 384 5.89 3.71 0.61
C THR A 384 5.63 5.01 -0.11
N GLY A 385 4.89 5.92 0.52
CA GLY A 385 4.82 7.32 0.11
C GLY A 385 5.91 8.13 0.80
N CYS A 386 6.43 9.14 0.11
CA CYS A 386 7.58 9.90 0.56
C CYS A 386 7.36 11.39 0.33
N GLY A 387 8.03 12.19 1.17
CA GLY A 387 8.05 13.64 1.05
C GLY A 387 8.74 14.16 -0.22
N ASP A 388 9.42 13.30 -0.97
CA ASP A 388 10.02 13.61 -2.27
C ASP A 388 9.02 13.51 -3.45
N GLY A 389 7.74 13.23 -3.18
CA GLY A 389 6.71 13.14 -4.21
C GLY A 389 6.69 11.79 -4.96
N ILE A 390 7.42 10.80 -4.47
CA ILE A 390 7.53 9.50 -5.15
C ILE A 390 6.97 8.39 -4.27
N VAL A 391 6.09 7.57 -4.85
CA VAL A 391 5.69 6.28 -4.25
C VAL A 391 6.66 5.20 -4.71
N ARG A 392 7.17 4.38 -3.79
CA ARG A 392 8.09 3.28 -4.11
C ARG A 392 7.50 1.94 -3.69
N CYS A 393 7.64 0.95 -4.56
CA CYS A 393 7.14 -0.42 -4.41
C CYS A 393 8.33 -1.36 -4.23
N PHE A 394 8.39 -2.08 -3.12
CA PHE A 394 9.48 -2.98 -2.78
C PHE A 394 8.99 -4.41 -2.64
N ASP A 395 9.83 -5.37 -3.00
CA ASP A 395 9.64 -6.74 -2.55
C ASP A 395 9.78 -6.81 -1.02
N SER A 396 8.75 -7.27 -0.32
CA SER A 396 8.74 -7.31 1.14
C SER A 396 9.84 -8.20 1.72
N LYS A 397 10.18 -9.31 1.05
CA LYS A 397 11.12 -10.33 1.54
C LYS A 397 12.54 -10.08 1.09
N ALA A 398 12.75 -9.54 -0.10
CA ALA A 398 14.08 -9.23 -0.62
C ALA A 398 14.54 -7.83 -0.20
N GLY A 399 13.61 -6.90 0.06
CA GLY A 399 13.93 -5.49 0.31
C GLY A 399 14.33 -4.72 -0.95
N THR A 400 14.23 -5.35 -2.13
CA THR A 400 14.60 -4.77 -3.41
C THR A 400 13.52 -3.87 -3.94
N LEU A 401 13.90 -2.70 -4.45
CA LEU A 401 12.99 -1.79 -5.15
C LEU A 401 12.52 -2.45 -6.45
N LYS A 402 11.22 -2.75 -6.53
CA LYS A 402 10.55 -3.29 -7.74
C LYS A 402 10.22 -2.15 -8.71
N ARG A 403 9.58 -1.09 -8.20
CA ARG A 403 9.07 0.02 -9.03
C ARG A 403 9.06 1.34 -8.28
N THR A 404 9.15 2.41 -9.06
CA THR A 404 9.10 3.79 -8.58
C THR A 404 8.01 4.54 -9.33
N LEU A 405 6.95 4.95 -8.62
CA LEU A 405 5.83 5.71 -9.14
C LEU A 405 6.09 7.21 -8.93
N ALA A 406 6.79 7.81 -9.88
CA ALA A 406 7.14 9.23 -9.87
C ALA A 406 6.07 10.05 -10.61
N GLY A 407 5.79 11.24 -10.09
CA GLY A 407 4.95 12.21 -10.79
C GLY A 407 4.32 13.27 -9.91
N HIS A 408 4.15 13.03 -8.60
CA HIS A 408 3.77 14.12 -7.70
C HIS A 408 4.92 15.12 -7.58
N THR A 409 4.57 16.41 -7.50
CA THR A 409 5.57 17.49 -7.38
C THR A 409 5.90 17.83 -5.94
N LEU A 410 5.07 17.39 -5.00
CA LEU A 410 5.23 17.58 -3.56
C LEU A 410 4.94 16.27 -2.81
N ALA A 411 5.17 16.29 -1.49
CA ALA A 411 5.05 15.15 -0.60
C ALA A 411 3.78 14.31 -0.82
N VAL A 412 3.94 12.99 -0.93
CA VAL A 412 2.82 12.05 -0.89
C VAL A 412 2.41 11.86 0.56
N ASN A 413 1.18 12.20 0.92
CA ASN A 413 0.72 12.11 2.31
C ASN A 413 0.07 10.78 2.64
N SER A 414 -0.66 10.22 1.67
CA SER A 414 -1.43 9.01 1.89
C SER A 414 -1.49 8.17 0.63
N ILE A 415 -1.56 6.86 0.83
CA ILE A 415 -1.66 5.87 -0.23
C ILE A 415 -2.72 4.83 0.13
N LEU A 416 -3.40 4.33 -0.89
CA LEU A 416 -4.41 3.29 -0.77
C LEU A 416 -4.25 2.29 -1.93
N ILE A 417 -4.40 1.00 -1.65
CA ILE A 417 -4.33 -0.07 -2.65
C ILE A 417 -5.72 -0.69 -2.78
N LYS A 418 -6.16 -0.92 -4.01
CA LYS A 418 -7.38 -1.65 -4.35
C LYS A 418 -7.11 -2.53 -5.56
N GLY A 419 -6.98 -3.84 -5.34
CA GLY A 419 -6.61 -4.79 -6.39
C GLY A 419 -5.35 -4.33 -7.13
N GLU A 420 -5.46 -4.15 -8.45
CA GLU A 420 -4.35 -3.75 -9.32
C GLU A 420 -4.17 -2.23 -9.43
N LYS A 421 -4.83 -1.43 -8.59
CA LYS A 421 -4.72 0.04 -8.59
C LYS A 421 -4.15 0.55 -7.28
N LEU A 422 -3.23 1.51 -7.37
CA LEU A 422 -2.77 2.32 -6.24
C LEU A 422 -3.28 3.76 -6.39
N PHE A 423 -3.78 4.32 -5.30
CA PHE A 423 -4.21 5.71 -5.20
C PHE A 423 -3.23 6.45 -4.30
N SER A 424 -2.76 7.62 -4.73
CA SER A 424 -1.90 8.48 -3.91
C SER A 424 -2.39 9.91 -3.89
N GLY A 425 -2.51 10.46 -2.68
CA GLY A 425 -2.82 11.87 -2.44
C GLY A 425 -1.56 12.62 -2.00
N SER A 426 -1.36 13.82 -2.54
CA SER A 426 -0.16 14.63 -2.30
C SER A 426 -0.47 16.08 -1.96
N ASN A 427 0.48 16.72 -1.29
CA ASN A 427 0.54 18.17 -1.08
C ASN A 427 0.47 19.00 -2.37
N ASP A 428 0.68 18.38 -3.54
CA ASP A 428 0.52 19.05 -4.84
C ASP A 428 -0.94 19.24 -5.28
N GLY A 429 -1.89 18.82 -4.44
CA GLY A 429 -3.33 18.92 -4.66
C GLY A 429 -3.87 17.90 -5.66
N THR A 430 -3.08 16.88 -6.00
CA THR A 430 -3.52 15.84 -6.93
C THR A 430 -3.79 14.52 -6.23
N LEU A 431 -4.82 13.84 -6.73
CA LEU A 431 -5.04 12.41 -6.54
C LEU A 431 -4.53 11.69 -7.79
N ARG A 432 -3.58 10.78 -7.63
CA ARG A 432 -3.05 9.97 -8.73
C ARG A 432 -3.45 8.51 -8.59
N ILE A 433 -3.78 7.89 -9.72
CA ILE A 433 -4.14 6.49 -9.83
C ILE A 433 -3.10 5.80 -10.69
N TRP A 434 -2.47 4.77 -10.14
CA TRP A 434 -1.39 4.01 -10.76
C TRP A 434 -1.86 2.58 -11.00
N ASP A 435 -1.55 2.05 -12.17
CA ASP A 435 -1.66 0.63 -12.45
C ASP A 435 -0.47 -0.10 -11.81
N ILE A 436 -0.75 -1.08 -10.98
CA ILE A 436 0.21 -1.95 -10.29
C ILE A 436 -0.07 -3.44 -10.55
N SER A 437 -0.83 -3.78 -11.60
CA SER A 437 -1.14 -5.16 -12.02
C SER A 437 0.12 -6.02 -12.21
N ASP A 438 1.16 -5.40 -12.77
CA ASP A 438 2.49 -5.98 -13.00
C ASP A 438 3.29 -6.29 -11.73
N MET A 439 2.85 -5.79 -10.56
CA MET A 439 3.53 -5.99 -9.28
C MET A 439 3.10 -7.28 -8.56
N THR A 440 1.96 -7.85 -8.92
CA THR A 440 1.49 -9.12 -8.35
C THR A 440 2.48 -10.23 -8.75
N ASP A 441 2.97 -10.99 -7.78
CA ASP A 441 4.09 -11.92 -8.01
C ASP A 441 3.80 -12.87 -9.18
N GLU A 442 4.80 -13.09 -10.06
CA GLU A 442 4.82 -14.15 -11.08
C GLU A 442 4.56 -15.56 -10.49
N THR A 443 4.60 -15.71 -9.16
CA THR A 443 4.20 -16.93 -8.46
C THR A 443 2.70 -17.22 -8.59
N ALA A 444 1.85 -16.22 -8.80
CA ALA A 444 0.44 -16.40 -9.12
C ALA A 444 0.28 -17.10 -10.48
N PHE A 445 1.00 -16.65 -11.52
CA PHE A 445 1.05 -17.33 -12.82
C PHE A 445 1.60 -18.76 -12.72
N ALA A 446 2.62 -19.00 -11.90
CA ALA A 446 3.15 -20.35 -11.67
C ALA A 446 2.17 -21.24 -10.90
N SER A 447 1.40 -20.69 -9.95
CA SER A 447 0.40 -21.40 -9.15
C SER A 447 -0.86 -21.72 -9.97
N GLU A 448 -1.23 -20.82 -10.88
CA GLU A 448 -2.39 -20.94 -11.75
C GLU A 448 -2.10 -21.85 -12.94
N GLN A 449 -0.89 -21.81 -13.52
CA GLN A 449 -0.43 -22.84 -14.45
C GLN A 449 -0.29 -24.21 -13.78
N LYS A 450 0.13 -24.28 -12.50
CA LYS A 450 0.14 -25.53 -11.73
C LYS A 450 -1.29 -26.04 -11.46
N ARG A 451 -2.24 -25.15 -11.13
CA ARG A 451 -3.67 -25.50 -11.00
C ARG A 451 -4.24 -26.00 -12.32
N LYS A 452 -4.06 -25.26 -13.43
CA LYS A 452 -4.50 -25.66 -14.77
C LYS A 452 -3.89 -27.01 -15.19
N LYS A 453 -2.58 -27.22 -15.00
CA LYS A 453 -1.91 -28.52 -15.24
C LYS A 453 -2.43 -29.64 -14.34
N LYS A 454 -2.79 -29.35 -13.09
CA LYS A 454 -3.37 -30.35 -12.17
C LYS A 454 -4.81 -30.72 -12.56
N VAL A 455 -5.61 -29.75 -12.99
CA VAL A 455 -6.96 -29.99 -13.53
C VAL A 455 -6.90 -30.80 -14.83
N GLU A 456 -6.03 -30.41 -15.78
CA GLU A 456 -5.84 -31.16 -17.03
C GLU A 456 -5.35 -32.59 -16.80
N LYS A 457 -4.46 -32.80 -15.83
CA LYS A 457 -4.01 -34.15 -15.45
C LYS A 457 -5.16 -34.98 -14.85
N THR A 458 -5.98 -34.36 -14.00
CA THR A 458 -7.14 -35.05 -13.39
C THR A 458 -8.21 -35.40 -14.44
N VAL A 459 -8.40 -34.54 -15.44
CA VAL A 459 -9.32 -34.81 -16.57
C VAL A 459 -8.77 -35.92 -17.48
N LYS A 460 -7.46 -35.92 -17.79
CA LYS A 460 -6.81 -37.00 -18.56
C LYS A 460 -6.79 -38.33 -17.83
N ASP A 461 -6.61 -38.33 -16.51
CA ASP A 461 -6.63 -39.55 -15.70
C ASP A 461 -8.04 -40.15 -15.63
N LYS A 462 -9.09 -39.31 -15.57
CA LYS A 462 -10.50 -39.74 -15.68
C LYS A 462 -10.85 -40.27 -17.07
N SER A 463 -10.43 -39.60 -18.15
CA SER A 463 -10.67 -40.10 -19.51
C SER A 463 -9.96 -41.44 -19.77
N ASN A 464 -8.76 -41.63 -19.21
CA ASN A 464 -8.03 -42.89 -19.32
C ASN A 464 -8.63 -44.00 -18.45
N SER A 465 -9.22 -43.68 -17.28
CA SER A 465 -9.95 -44.68 -16.49
C SER A 465 -11.23 -45.13 -17.20
N ASP A 466 -11.95 -44.20 -17.83
CA ASP A 466 -13.18 -44.49 -18.56
C ASP A 466 -12.89 -45.33 -19.81
N HIS A 467 -11.81 -45.03 -20.54
CA HIS A 467 -11.35 -45.86 -21.66
C HIS A 467 -10.89 -47.25 -21.21
N ARG A 468 -10.21 -47.38 -20.06
CA ARG A 468 -9.83 -48.70 -19.52
C ARG A 468 -11.04 -49.52 -19.07
N GLN A 469 -12.06 -48.89 -18.48
CA GLN A 469 -13.31 -49.57 -18.11
C GLN A 469 -14.11 -49.99 -19.35
N GLN A 470 -14.16 -49.17 -20.40
CA GLN A 470 -14.79 -49.54 -21.67
C GLN A 470 -14.04 -50.68 -22.38
N HIS A 471 -12.70 -50.68 -22.36
CA HIS A 471 -11.90 -51.78 -22.91
C HIS A 471 -12.06 -53.08 -22.12
N ALA A 472 -12.16 -53.01 -20.79
CA ALA A 472 -12.41 -54.17 -19.93
C ALA A 472 -13.83 -54.76 -20.11
N ALA A 473 -14.83 -53.91 -20.34
CA ALA A 473 -16.19 -54.34 -20.67
C ALA A 473 -16.28 -54.99 -22.07
N GLN A 474 -15.49 -54.52 -23.04
CA GLN A 474 -15.41 -55.12 -24.37
C GLN A 474 -14.66 -56.46 -24.38
N THR A 475 -13.63 -56.65 -23.53
CA THR A 475 -12.94 -57.94 -23.39
C THR A 475 -13.77 -58.97 -22.61
N SER A 476 -14.56 -58.57 -21.60
CA SER A 476 -15.48 -59.50 -20.91
C SER A 476 -16.68 -59.91 -21.77
N ASN A 477 -17.12 -59.07 -22.71
CA ASN A 477 -18.16 -59.44 -23.68
C ASN A 477 -17.64 -60.34 -24.81
N LYS A 478 -16.34 -60.30 -25.11
CA LYS A 478 -15.70 -61.28 -26.03
C LYS A 478 -15.46 -62.64 -25.36
N SER A 479 -15.22 -62.70 -24.04
CA SER A 479 -15.08 -63.98 -23.33
C SER A 479 -16.42 -64.65 -22.99
N ARG A 480 -17.54 -63.90 -22.95
CA ARG A 480 -18.90 -64.45 -22.72
C ARG A 480 -19.62 -64.96 -23.96
N ASN A 481 -19.09 -64.70 -25.16
CA ASN A 481 -19.67 -65.18 -26.43
C ASN A 481 -18.99 -66.45 -27.00
N ASN A 482 -18.01 -67.03 -26.29
CA ASN A 482 -17.34 -68.27 -26.70
C ASN A 482 -17.77 -69.52 -25.88
N ASP A 483 -18.66 -69.39 -24.89
CA ASP A 483 -19.16 -70.52 -24.08
C ASP A 483 -20.66 -70.78 -24.31
N LYS A 484 -21.08 -70.88 -25.58
CA LYS A 484 -22.36 -71.48 -25.97
C LYS A 484 -22.14 -72.40 -27.16
N ILE A 485 -22.71 -73.61 -27.05
CA ILE A 485 -22.70 -74.76 -28.00
C ILE A 485 -21.47 -75.66 -27.75
N THR A 486 -21.57 -76.79 -27.03
CA THR A 486 -22.35 -77.99 -27.37
C THR A 486 -22.89 -78.72 -26.12
N ILE A 487 -24.20 -79.03 -26.12
CA ILE A 487 -24.79 -80.17 -25.39
C ILE A 487 -25.57 -80.97 -26.44
N GLU A 488 -25.01 -82.12 -26.82
CA GLU A 488 -25.57 -83.35 -27.41
C GLU A 488 -24.52 -84.40 -26.98
N ASP A 489 -24.78 -85.61 -26.49
CA ASP A 489 -25.95 -86.36 -26.06
C ASP A 489 -25.36 -87.44 -25.12
N ASP A 490 -26.08 -87.82 -24.06
CA ASP A 490 -26.20 -89.21 -23.65
C ASP A 490 -27.31 -89.36 -22.58
N PHE A 491 -28.36 -90.09 -22.99
CA PHE A 491 -29.57 -90.60 -22.31
C PHE A 491 -30.80 -89.70 -22.17
#